data_AF-A0A6J4M540-F1
#
_entry.id   AF-A0A6J4M540-F1
#
_cell.length_a   1.000
_cell.length_b   1.000
_cell.length_c   1.000
_cell.angle_alpha   90.00
_cell.angle_beta   90.00
_cell.angle_gamma   90.00
#
_symmetry.space_group_name_H-M   'P 1'
#
loop_
_entity.id
_entity.type
_entity.pdbx_description
1 polymer ?
#
loop_
_entity_poly.entity_id
_entity_poly.type
_entity_poly.pdbx_seq_one_letter_code
_entity_poly.pdbx_strand_id
1 'polypeptide(L)'
;PDLPPDLPADLDPDAELDALLAAFPEEAPPPAQDEVVLLDVPLLLHAAWQQQAESLLREYLLTRLSGDDDRVEAELGTHASVHEAVVLLQEHLPAPELGDEPEALMAAAVEPLVSADQVVLPVPAAAADSFERLDTMLDAVMELADVGALLTPPTQPEVREFRRWVCREVRDQLAGAAAPRSWSGHLRGRPALGGAAPPSWDSADVATATQALVAAGDTNSILAASPRAVRLLGYESAAELTGRRLLDIIPERFHQAHLAGVTLHAFVGRSPLLGQPVVVPALRRDGTEVPVHLLVEVVSLPGGRHVFIAEMSEAGPASPAASPD
;
A
#
# COMPACT_ATOMS: atom_id res chain seq x y z
N PRO A 1 51.69 36.24 -33.42
CA PRO A 1 51.38 34.88 -33.93
C PRO A 1 51.17 33.93 -32.74
N ASP A 2 49.98 33.50 -32.36
CA ASP A 2 48.66 33.50 -32.98
C ASP A 2 47.60 33.61 -31.87
N LEU A 3 46.63 34.50 -32.06
CA LEU A 3 45.32 34.37 -31.44
C LEU A 3 44.51 33.38 -32.31
N PRO A 4 43.80 32.39 -31.75
CA PRO A 4 42.82 31.64 -32.53
C PRO A 4 41.66 32.57 -32.93
N PRO A 5 41.07 32.38 -34.12
CA PRO A 5 40.04 33.27 -34.64
C PRO A 5 38.68 33.02 -33.97
N ASP A 6 37.91 34.10 -33.87
CA ASP A 6 36.46 34.22 -33.72
C ASP A 6 35.67 32.96 -33.36
N LEU A 7 35.15 32.93 -32.12
CA LEU A 7 33.88 32.26 -31.85
C LEU A 7 32.79 33.01 -32.62
N PRO A 8 31.97 32.36 -33.46
CA PRO A 8 30.87 33.03 -34.15
C PRO A 8 29.88 33.59 -33.10
N ALA A 9 29.55 34.87 -33.25
CA ALA A 9 28.76 35.63 -32.29
C ALA A 9 27.23 35.46 -32.43
N ASP A 10 26.75 34.45 -33.16
CA ASP A 10 25.31 34.21 -33.38
C ASP A 10 25.02 32.70 -33.37
N LEU A 11 25.21 32.05 -32.22
CA LEU A 11 24.59 30.74 -31.97
C LEU A 11 23.23 31.02 -31.33
N ASP A 12 22.17 30.88 -32.13
CA ASP A 12 20.79 30.90 -31.67
C ASP A 12 20.53 29.62 -30.86
N PRO A 13 20.42 29.68 -29.52
CA PRO A 13 20.29 28.50 -28.67
C PRO A 13 19.00 27.72 -28.95
N ASP A 14 17.97 28.36 -29.49
CA ASP A 14 16.72 27.72 -29.85
C ASP A 14 16.87 26.86 -31.11
N ALA A 15 17.75 27.25 -32.05
CA ALA A 15 18.02 26.48 -33.27
C ALA A 15 18.86 25.22 -33.02
N GLU A 16 19.78 25.25 -32.05
CA GLU A 16 20.49 24.05 -31.61
C GLU A 16 19.56 23.09 -30.85
N LEU A 17 18.64 23.61 -30.03
CA LEU A 17 17.63 22.80 -29.35
C LEU A 17 16.68 22.12 -30.34
N ASP A 18 16.17 22.85 -31.33
CA ASP A 18 15.29 22.29 -32.37
C ASP A 18 16.02 21.27 -33.25
N ALA A 19 17.29 21.49 -33.57
CA ALA A 19 18.12 20.51 -34.29
C ALA A 19 18.40 19.26 -33.44
N LEU A 20 18.56 19.40 -32.12
CA LEU A 20 18.71 18.29 -31.20
C LEU A 20 17.39 17.50 -31.08
N LEU A 21 16.25 18.19 -31.00
CA LEU A 21 14.91 17.61 -30.96
C LEU A 21 14.55 16.89 -32.28
N ALA A 22 14.95 17.45 -33.42
CA ALA A 22 14.77 16.84 -34.74
C ALA A 22 15.73 15.67 -35.04
N ALA A 23 16.80 15.51 -34.25
CA ALA A 23 17.72 14.39 -34.34
C ALA A 23 17.22 13.14 -33.58
N PHE A 24 16.17 13.28 -32.76
CA PHE A 24 15.47 12.11 -32.22
C PHE A 24 14.62 11.49 -33.33
N PRO A 25 14.78 10.19 -33.63
CA PRO A 25 13.95 9.53 -34.62
C PRO A 25 12.47 9.68 -34.23
N GLU A 26 11.63 9.92 -35.24
CA GLU A 26 10.17 9.89 -35.12
C GLU A 26 9.77 8.66 -34.30
N GLU A 27 9.04 8.89 -33.21
CA GLU A 27 8.74 7.88 -32.19
C GLU A 27 8.21 6.62 -32.88
N ALA A 28 8.99 5.53 -32.82
CA ALA A 28 8.61 4.28 -33.47
C ALA A 28 7.21 3.89 -32.97
N PRO A 29 6.32 3.39 -33.85
CA PRO A 29 4.99 2.98 -33.41
C PRO A 29 5.14 2.05 -32.20
N PRO A 30 4.34 2.26 -31.14
CA PRO A 30 4.53 1.53 -29.90
C PRO A 30 4.58 0.03 -30.21
N PRO A 31 5.53 -0.71 -29.62
CA PRO A 31 5.65 -2.15 -29.85
C PRO A 31 4.30 -2.81 -29.57
N ALA A 32 3.99 -3.94 -30.23
CA ALA A 32 2.73 -4.64 -29.98
C ALA A 32 2.53 -4.86 -28.46
N GLN A 33 1.38 -4.40 -27.95
CA GLN A 33 1.00 -4.50 -26.54
C GLN A 33 -0.33 -5.24 -26.49
N ASP A 34 -0.45 -6.15 -25.54
CA ASP A 34 -1.72 -6.81 -25.23
C ASP A 34 -2.44 -6.00 -24.14
N GLU A 35 -3.76 -5.89 -24.23
CA GLU A 35 -4.56 -5.17 -23.24
C GLU A 35 -5.04 -6.13 -22.14
N VAL A 36 -4.64 -5.85 -20.90
CA VAL A 36 -5.14 -6.52 -19.70
C VAL A 36 -6.19 -5.64 -19.04
N VAL A 37 -7.34 -6.21 -18.69
CA VAL A 37 -8.42 -5.50 -18.01
C VAL A 37 -8.41 -5.84 -16.51
N LEU A 38 -8.22 -4.83 -15.67
CA LEU A 38 -8.36 -4.94 -14.22
C LEU A 38 -9.70 -4.33 -13.78
N LEU A 39 -10.44 -5.03 -12.92
CA LEU A 39 -11.78 -4.63 -12.48
C LEU A 39 -11.82 -4.37 -10.97
N ASP A 40 -12.58 -3.34 -10.56
CA ASP A 40 -12.77 -2.91 -9.17
C ASP A 40 -11.44 -2.63 -8.43
N VAL A 41 -10.52 -1.94 -9.10
CA VAL A 41 -9.13 -1.77 -8.66
C VAL A 41 -9.05 -0.88 -7.40
N PRO A 42 -8.48 -1.37 -6.28
CA PRO A 42 -8.32 -0.58 -5.06
C PRO A 42 -7.11 0.36 -5.16
N LEU A 43 -7.33 1.62 -5.51
CA LEU A 43 -6.27 2.57 -5.88
C LEU A 43 -5.38 2.96 -4.70
N LEU A 44 -5.93 3.06 -3.48
CA LEU A 44 -5.12 3.36 -2.30
C LEU A 44 -4.26 2.17 -1.88
N LEU A 45 -4.80 0.96 -2.00
CA LEU A 45 -4.04 -0.26 -1.71
C LEU A 45 -2.91 -0.45 -2.74
N HIS A 46 -3.17 -0.12 -4.01
CA HIS A 46 -2.15 -0.05 -5.04
C HIS A 46 -1.03 0.93 -4.69
N ALA A 47 -1.38 2.19 -4.37
CA ALA A 47 -0.38 3.21 -4.01
C ALA A 47 0.47 2.79 -2.81
N ALA A 48 -0.13 2.16 -1.81
CA ALA A 48 0.57 1.61 -0.66
C ALA A 48 1.50 0.44 -1.03
N TRP A 49 1.04 -0.48 -1.88
CA TRP A 49 1.85 -1.59 -2.37
C TRP A 49 3.06 -1.11 -3.16
N GLN A 50 2.92 -0.08 -4.00
CA GLN A 50 4.01 0.49 -4.79
C GLN A 50 5.20 0.90 -3.91
N GLN A 51 4.93 1.71 -2.87
CA GLN A 51 5.96 2.17 -1.92
C GLN A 51 6.64 1.01 -1.17
N GLN A 52 5.86 -0.02 -0.85
CA GLN A 52 6.36 -1.22 -0.20
C GLN A 52 7.22 -2.09 -1.13
N ALA A 53 6.78 -2.31 -2.37
CA ALA A 53 7.48 -3.10 -3.36
C ALA A 53 8.86 -2.50 -3.64
N GLU A 54 8.96 -1.18 -3.82
CA GLU A 54 10.24 -0.50 -4.01
C GLU A 54 11.21 -0.74 -2.84
N SER A 55 10.73 -0.66 -1.60
CA SER A 55 11.56 -0.87 -0.42
C SER A 55 12.05 -2.33 -0.33
N LEU A 56 11.16 -3.29 -0.53
CA LEU A 56 11.49 -4.72 -0.54
C LEU A 56 12.49 -5.08 -1.63
N LEU A 57 12.25 -4.63 -2.87
CA LEU A 57 13.12 -4.92 -4.02
C LEU A 57 14.51 -4.30 -3.86
N ARG A 58 14.57 -3.05 -3.36
CA ARG A 58 15.83 -2.36 -3.08
C ARG A 58 16.64 -3.11 -2.01
N GLU A 59 16.02 -3.47 -0.91
CA GLU A 59 16.71 -4.20 0.15
C GLU A 59 17.17 -5.57 -0.35
N TYR A 60 16.30 -6.30 -1.06
CA TYR A 60 16.66 -7.60 -1.62
C TYR A 60 17.86 -7.50 -2.55
N LEU A 61 17.88 -6.53 -3.47
CA LEU A 61 19.03 -6.27 -4.34
C LEU A 61 20.31 -6.07 -3.52
N LEU A 62 20.28 -5.24 -2.47
CA LEU A 62 21.45 -5.01 -1.60
C LEU A 62 21.96 -6.31 -0.94
N THR A 63 21.06 -7.21 -0.54
CA THR A 63 21.48 -8.53 0.00
C THR A 63 22.18 -9.40 -1.05
N ARG A 64 21.82 -9.25 -2.33
CA ARG A 64 22.34 -10.05 -3.45
C ARG A 64 23.64 -9.50 -4.03
N LEU A 65 23.86 -8.19 -3.95
CA LEU A 65 25.03 -7.48 -4.47
C LEU A 65 26.34 -7.77 -3.71
N SER A 66 26.32 -8.61 -2.67
CA SER A 66 27.52 -8.96 -1.87
C SER A 66 28.42 -10.03 -2.54
N GLY A 67 28.47 -10.08 -3.88
CA GLY A 67 29.12 -11.14 -4.68
C GLY A 67 30.14 -10.63 -5.71
N ASP A 68 30.64 -11.52 -6.57
CA ASP A 68 31.61 -11.23 -7.64
C ASP A 68 30.96 -10.50 -8.84
N ASP A 69 31.74 -9.82 -9.68
CA ASP A 69 31.25 -8.85 -10.69
C ASP A 69 30.23 -9.44 -11.69
N ASP A 70 30.46 -10.65 -12.22
CA ASP A 70 29.53 -11.30 -13.17
C ASP A 70 28.16 -11.60 -12.54
N ARG A 71 28.13 -11.84 -11.22
CA ARG A 71 26.89 -12.06 -10.49
C ARG A 71 26.14 -10.75 -10.30
N VAL A 72 26.84 -9.63 -10.09
CA VAL A 72 26.23 -8.31 -9.93
C VAL A 72 25.42 -7.92 -11.16
N GLU A 73 25.99 -8.07 -12.36
CA GLU A 73 25.30 -7.73 -13.62
C GLU A 73 23.99 -8.52 -13.80
N ALA A 74 24.02 -9.84 -13.51
CA ALA A 74 22.84 -10.69 -13.60
C ALA A 74 21.74 -10.32 -12.58
N GLU A 75 22.12 -9.93 -11.36
CA GLU A 75 21.16 -9.47 -10.33
C GLU A 75 20.55 -8.13 -10.72
N LEU A 76 21.34 -7.20 -11.29
CA LEU A 76 20.85 -5.92 -11.80
C LEU A 76 19.86 -6.11 -12.95
N GLY A 77 20.17 -6.98 -13.92
CA GLY A 77 19.26 -7.30 -15.02
C GLY A 77 17.93 -7.91 -14.53
N THR A 78 17.99 -8.79 -13.53
CA THR A 78 16.79 -9.37 -12.91
C THR A 78 15.97 -8.31 -12.18
N HIS A 79 16.62 -7.45 -11.39
CA HIS A 79 15.95 -6.35 -10.68
C HIS A 79 15.29 -5.37 -11.67
N ALA A 80 15.97 -5.01 -12.77
CA ALA A 80 15.43 -4.13 -13.80
C ALA A 80 14.16 -4.71 -14.44
N SER A 81 14.18 -5.99 -14.83
CA SER A 81 12.99 -6.67 -15.36
C SER A 81 11.83 -6.69 -14.34
N VAL A 82 12.10 -6.96 -13.07
CA VAL A 82 11.05 -6.93 -12.04
C VAL A 82 10.48 -5.52 -11.84
N HIS A 83 11.34 -4.49 -11.90
CA HIS A 83 10.93 -3.11 -11.73
C HIS A 83 10.08 -2.59 -12.91
N GLU A 84 10.28 -3.12 -14.12
CA GLU A 84 9.46 -2.79 -15.29
C GLU A 84 7.95 -3.03 -15.04
N ALA A 85 7.57 -4.15 -14.41
CA ALA A 85 6.18 -4.43 -14.08
C ALA A 85 5.61 -3.44 -13.05
N VAL A 86 6.43 -3.02 -12.07
CA VAL A 86 6.06 -2.03 -11.04
C VAL A 86 5.78 -0.66 -11.68
N VAL A 87 6.67 -0.23 -12.58
CA VAL A 87 6.55 1.02 -13.35
C VAL A 87 5.31 1.00 -14.23
N LEU A 88 5.08 -0.08 -14.98
CA LEU A 88 3.90 -0.21 -15.85
C LEU A 88 2.59 -0.02 -15.07
N LEU A 89 2.50 -0.62 -13.88
CA LEU A 89 1.34 -0.45 -13.01
C LEU A 89 1.22 0.98 -12.50
N GLN A 90 2.33 1.61 -12.10
CA GLN A 90 2.34 3.00 -11.65
C GLN A 90 1.91 3.98 -12.74
N GLU A 91 2.30 3.75 -13.99
CA GLU A 91 1.96 4.62 -15.12
C GLU A 91 0.48 4.54 -15.51
N HIS A 92 -0.13 3.37 -15.37
CA HIS A 92 -1.49 3.11 -15.88
C HIS A 92 -2.59 3.08 -14.81
N LEU A 93 -2.26 2.80 -13.54
CA LEU A 93 -3.24 2.85 -12.47
C LEU A 93 -3.31 4.27 -11.91
N PRO A 94 -4.49 4.91 -11.88
CA PRO A 94 -4.62 6.28 -11.43
C PRO A 94 -4.30 6.41 -9.94
N ALA A 95 -3.58 7.48 -9.58
CA ALA A 95 -3.45 7.88 -8.19
C ALA A 95 -4.73 8.61 -7.75
N PRO A 96 -5.35 8.25 -6.61
CA PRO A 96 -6.51 8.97 -6.12
C PRO A 96 -6.12 10.38 -5.68
N GLU A 97 -6.94 11.37 -6.02
CA GLU A 97 -6.75 12.76 -5.59
C GLU A 97 -7.10 12.89 -4.11
N LEU A 98 -6.08 12.96 -3.26
CA LEU A 98 -6.22 13.19 -1.82
C LEU A 98 -5.89 14.65 -1.53
N GLY A 99 -6.76 15.34 -0.80
CA GLY A 99 -6.43 16.66 -0.27
C GLY A 99 -5.26 16.60 0.72
N ASP A 100 -4.52 17.70 0.86
CA ASP A 100 -3.39 17.79 1.79
C ASP A 100 -3.85 17.97 3.25
N GLU A 101 -5.01 18.60 3.46
CA GLU A 101 -5.58 18.83 4.78
C GLU A 101 -6.21 17.54 5.34
N PRO A 102 -6.04 17.22 6.65
CA PRO A 102 -6.55 15.98 7.23
C PRO A 102 -8.04 15.71 6.98
N GLU A 103 -8.87 16.74 7.07
CA GLU A 103 -10.32 16.63 6.84
C GLU A 103 -10.64 16.31 5.37
N ALA A 104 -9.96 16.99 4.43
CA ALA A 104 -10.12 16.75 3.00
C ALA A 104 -9.61 15.36 2.61
N LEU A 105 -8.48 14.93 3.19
CA LEU A 105 -7.92 13.60 3.01
C LEU A 105 -8.92 12.54 3.49
N MET A 106 -9.49 12.68 4.69
CA MET A 106 -10.47 11.73 5.21
C MET A 106 -11.75 11.66 4.38
N ALA A 107 -12.21 12.79 3.84
CA ALA A 107 -13.38 12.84 2.98
C ALA A 107 -13.14 12.21 1.60
N ALA A 108 -11.93 12.34 1.05
CA ALA A 108 -11.55 11.77 -0.24
C ALA A 108 -11.13 10.29 -0.14
N ALA A 109 -10.58 9.87 1.00
CA ALA A 109 -10.06 8.52 1.21
C ALA A 109 -11.16 7.51 1.62
N VAL A 110 -12.28 7.47 0.90
CA VAL A 110 -13.42 6.61 1.20
C VAL A 110 -14.03 6.03 -0.07
N GLU A 111 -14.55 4.80 0.00
CA GLU A 111 -15.26 4.19 -1.14
C GLU A 111 -16.50 5.01 -1.54
N PRO A 112 -16.82 5.10 -2.85
CA PRO A 112 -16.13 4.49 -3.99
C PRO A 112 -15.01 5.36 -4.61
N LEU A 113 -14.64 6.49 -4.00
CA LEU A 113 -13.72 7.49 -4.59
C LEU A 113 -12.27 7.00 -4.74
N VAL A 114 -11.95 5.91 -4.05
CA VAL A 114 -10.61 5.31 -4.01
C VAL A 114 -10.54 3.98 -4.77
N SER A 115 -11.54 3.71 -5.60
CA SER A 115 -11.62 2.54 -6.46
C SER A 115 -11.83 2.95 -7.92
N ALA A 116 -11.25 2.19 -8.83
CA ALA A 116 -11.54 2.32 -10.26
C ALA A 116 -12.32 1.07 -10.73
N ASP A 117 -13.53 1.26 -11.24
CA ASP A 117 -14.39 0.17 -11.73
C ASP A 117 -13.67 -0.69 -12.78
N GLN A 118 -12.90 -0.03 -13.67
CA GLN A 118 -12.13 -0.70 -14.71
C GLN A 118 -10.88 0.10 -15.05
N VAL A 119 -9.74 -0.58 -15.18
CA VAL A 119 -8.48 -0.07 -15.71
C VAL A 119 -8.02 -0.96 -16.85
N VAL A 120 -7.66 -0.38 -17.99
CA VAL A 120 -7.02 -1.09 -19.10
C VAL A 120 -5.52 -0.86 -18.99
N LEU A 121 -4.79 -1.94 -18.76
CA LEU A 121 -3.35 -1.98 -18.61
C LEU A 121 -2.74 -2.51 -19.92
N PRO A 122 -2.13 -1.66 -20.75
CA PRO A 122 -1.39 -2.14 -21.91
C PRO A 122 -0.08 -2.78 -21.43
N VAL A 123 0.15 -4.04 -21.81
CA VAL A 123 1.35 -4.80 -21.43
C VAL A 123 2.17 -5.05 -22.70
N PRO A 124 3.35 -4.42 -22.85
CA PRO A 124 4.28 -4.74 -23.92
C PRO A 124 4.67 -6.22 -23.88
N ALA A 125 4.80 -6.86 -25.05
CA ALA A 125 5.19 -8.27 -25.12
C ALA A 125 6.54 -8.57 -24.39
N ALA A 126 7.45 -7.59 -24.35
CA ALA A 126 8.72 -7.71 -23.62
C ALA A 126 8.56 -7.74 -22.09
N ALA A 127 7.49 -7.15 -21.56
CA ALA A 127 7.22 -7.03 -20.12
C ALA A 127 6.30 -8.15 -19.59
N ALA A 128 5.80 -9.05 -20.46
CA ALA A 128 4.87 -10.12 -20.06
C ALA A 128 5.44 -11.02 -18.94
N ASP A 129 6.70 -11.44 -19.08
CA ASP A 129 7.39 -12.28 -18.10
C ASP A 129 7.76 -11.51 -16.81
N SER A 130 7.82 -10.18 -16.88
CA SER A 130 8.21 -9.32 -15.74
C SER A 130 7.23 -9.44 -14.57
N PHE A 131 5.94 -9.67 -14.83
CA PHE A 131 4.93 -9.88 -13.79
C PHE A 131 5.08 -11.21 -13.04
N GLU A 132 5.43 -12.29 -13.75
CA GLU A 132 5.68 -13.60 -13.12
C GLU A 132 6.96 -13.55 -12.26
N ARG A 133 8.00 -12.87 -12.75
CA ARG A 133 9.24 -12.63 -12.00
C ARG A 133 8.99 -11.77 -10.77
N LEU A 134 8.20 -10.70 -10.89
CA LEU A 134 7.80 -9.85 -9.76
C LEU A 134 7.05 -10.64 -8.69
N ASP A 135 6.05 -11.44 -9.08
CA ASP A 135 5.25 -12.25 -8.15
C ASP A 135 6.14 -13.23 -7.36
N THR A 136 7.01 -13.95 -8.08
CA THR A 136 7.94 -14.93 -7.50
C THR A 136 8.97 -14.26 -6.59
N MET A 137 9.60 -13.18 -7.05
CA MET A 137 10.61 -12.47 -6.27
C MET A 137 9.99 -11.90 -5.00
N LEU A 138 8.88 -11.15 -5.11
CA LEU A 138 8.24 -10.57 -3.94
C LEU A 138 7.78 -11.64 -2.94
N ASP A 139 7.35 -12.84 -3.36
CA ASP A 139 7.03 -13.92 -2.39
C ASP A 139 8.26 -14.30 -1.57
N ALA A 140 9.40 -14.52 -2.23
CA ALA A 140 10.66 -14.85 -1.55
C ALA A 140 11.14 -13.72 -0.63
N VAL A 141 11.08 -12.46 -1.08
CA VAL A 141 11.49 -11.30 -0.26
C VAL A 141 10.59 -11.12 0.96
N MET A 142 9.28 -11.29 0.78
CA MET A 142 8.33 -11.17 1.90
C MET A 142 8.47 -12.31 2.92
N GLU A 143 8.84 -13.52 2.51
CA GLU A 143 9.17 -14.60 3.45
C GLU A 143 10.40 -14.27 4.30
N LEU A 144 11.41 -13.61 3.72
CA LEU A 144 12.56 -13.12 4.46
C LEU A 144 12.17 -12.01 5.47
N ALA A 145 11.30 -11.08 5.07
CA ALA A 145 10.76 -10.07 5.97
C ALA A 145 9.96 -10.70 7.13
N ASP A 146 9.17 -11.75 6.84
CA ASP A 146 8.34 -12.41 7.86
C ASP A 146 9.15 -13.05 8.99
N VAL A 147 10.34 -13.56 8.68
CA VAL A 147 11.25 -14.15 9.67
C VAL A 147 12.25 -13.14 10.25
N GLY A 148 12.13 -11.85 9.90
CA GLY A 148 13.01 -10.79 10.39
C GLY A 148 14.41 -10.82 9.80
N ALA A 149 14.60 -11.42 8.62
CA ALA A 149 15.87 -11.42 7.89
C ALA A 149 16.11 -10.13 7.10
N LEU A 150 15.09 -9.27 6.99
CA LEU A 150 15.15 -7.95 6.38
C LEU A 150 14.85 -6.87 7.44
N LEU A 151 15.36 -5.66 7.21
CA LEU A 151 15.02 -4.44 7.93
C LEU A 151 13.61 -3.97 7.58
N THR A 152 13.16 -4.26 6.36
CA THR A 152 11.80 -3.97 5.91
C THR A 152 10.78 -4.78 6.74
N PRO A 153 9.73 -4.15 7.29
CA PRO A 153 8.74 -4.84 8.09
C PRO A 153 7.89 -5.83 7.27
N PRO A 154 7.23 -6.80 7.93
CA PRO A 154 6.34 -7.74 7.28
C PRO A 154 5.23 -7.09 6.46
N THR A 155 4.93 -7.71 5.32
CA THR A 155 3.86 -7.23 4.44
C THR A 155 2.48 -7.68 4.92
N GLN A 156 1.55 -6.73 5.01
CA GLN A 156 0.15 -6.98 5.36
C GLN A 156 -0.49 -8.03 4.44
N PRO A 157 -1.29 -8.97 4.97
CA PRO A 157 -1.94 -10.00 4.16
C PRO A 157 -2.74 -9.44 2.99
N GLU A 158 -3.44 -8.31 3.19
CA GLU A 158 -4.25 -7.64 2.17
C GLU A 158 -3.42 -7.15 0.98
N VAL A 159 -2.22 -6.59 1.25
CA VAL A 159 -1.30 -6.16 0.19
C VAL A 159 -0.77 -7.38 -0.58
N ARG A 160 -0.51 -8.49 0.09
CA ARG A 160 -0.12 -9.76 -0.58
C ARG A 160 -1.23 -10.28 -1.47
N GLU A 161 -2.47 -10.27 -0.99
CA GLU A 161 -3.65 -10.70 -1.75
C GLU A 161 -3.81 -9.82 -3.00
N PHE A 162 -3.65 -8.49 -2.86
CA PHE A 162 -3.72 -7.54 -3.97
C PHE A 162 -2.65 -7.78 -5.03
N ARG A 163 -1.37 -7.84 -4.62
CA ARG A 163 -0.25 -8.16 -5.51
C ARG A 163 -0.51 -9.45 -6.30
N ARG A 164 -0.91 -10.52 -5.61
CA ARG A 164 -1.19 -11.83 -6.23
C ARG A 164 -2.35 -11.77 -7.22
N TRP A 165 -3.38 -10.98 -6.93
CA TRP A 165 -4.49 -10.78 -7.85
C TRP A 165 -4.02 -10.06 -9.11
N VAL A 166 -3.32 -8.94 -9.00
CA VAL A 166 -2.81 -8.18 -10.18
C VAL A 166 -1.91 -9.06 -11.06
N CYS A 167 -0.88 -9.70 -10.47
CA CYS A 167 0.03 -10.54 -11.24
C CYS A 167 -0.67 -11.73 -11.90
N ARG A 168 -1.72 -12.27 -11.26
CA ARG A 168 -2.53 -13.35 -11.83
C ARG A 168 -3.42 -12.87 -12.97
N GLU A 169 -4.07 -11.71 -12.84
CA GLU A 169 -4.91 -11.15 -13.91
C GLU A 169 -4.08 -10.90 -15.17
N VAL A 170 -2.90 -10.30 -15.03
CA VAL A 170 -1.98 -10.10 -16.16
C VAL A 170 -1.63 -11.44 -16.80
N ARG A 171 -1.15 -12.40 -16.02
CA ARG A 171 -0.72 -13.71 -16.54
C ARG A 171 -1.85 -14.48 -17.23
N ASP A 172 -3.03 -14.56 -16.60
CA ASP A 172 -4.15 -15.36 -17.09
C ASP A 172 -4.76 -14.74 -18.37
N GLN A 173 -4.81 -13.41 -18.47
CA GLN A 173 -5.36 -12.72 -19.63
C GLN A 173 -4.39 -12.73 -20.82
N LEU A 174 -3.07 -12.54 -20.59
CA LEU A 174 -2.05 -12.68 -21.64
C LEU A 174 -1.99 -14.11 -22.20
N ALA A 175 -2.28 -15.12 -21.38
CA ALA A 175 -2.40 -16.50 -21.84
C ALA A 175 -3.70 -16.79 -22.63
N GLY A 176 -4.62 -15.81 -22.75
CA GLY A 176 -5.94 -15.98 -23.35
C GLY A 176 -6.86 -16.93 -22.56
N ALA A 177 -6.57 -17.14 -21.27
CA ALA A 177 -7.09 -18.26 -20.50
C ALA A 177 -8.37 -17.93 -19.69
N ALA A 178 -8.69 -16.65 -19.46
CA ALA A 178 -9.82 -16.27 -18.62
C ALA A 178 -10.39 -14.88 -18.93
N ALA A 179 -11.69 -14.70 -18.63
CA ALA A 179 -12.31 -13.38 -18.54
C ALA A 179 -11.76 -12.62 -17.31
N PRO A 180 -11.69 -11.28 -17.36
CA PRO A 180 -11.19 -10.47 -16.25
C PRO A 180 -12.02 -10.68 -14.98
N ARG A 181 -11.35 -10.76 -13.83
CA ARG A 181 -11.99 -10.94 -12.52
C ARG A 181 -11.83 -9.70 -11.67
N SER A 182 -12.93 -9.23 -11.10
CA SER A 182 -12.95 -8.17 -10.09
C SER A 182 -12.04 -8.48 -8.90
N TRP A 183 -11.39 -7.45 -8.39
CA TRP A 183 -10.81 -7.48 -7.06
C TRP A 183 -11.93 -7.67 -6.02
N SER A 184 -11.96 -8.85 -5.38
CA SER A 184 -12.90 -9.12 -4.32
C SER A 184 -12.31 -8.74 -2.96
N GLY A 185 -12.35 -7.45 -2.62
CA GLY A 185 -11.87 -6.88 -1.35
C GLY A 185 -12.69 -7.22 -0.10
N HIS A 186 -13.57 -8.24 -0.15
CA HIS A 186 -14.37 -8.66 1.00
C HIS A 186 -13.48 -9.42 2.00
N LEU A 187 -12.83 -8.68 2.89
CA LEU A 187 -11.84 -9.19 3.84
C LEU A 187 -12.44 -9.53 5.21
N ARG A 188 -13.64 -9.01 5.50
CA ARG A 188 -14.34 -9.22 6.78
C ARG A 188 -14.59 -10.70 7.05
N GLY A 189 -14.30 -11.15 8.26
CA GLY A 189 -14.52 -12.53 8.68
C GLY A 189 -13.63 -13.58 8.00
N ARG A 190 -12.73 -13.18 7.10
CA ARG A 190 -11.69 -14.07 6.57
C ARG A 190 -10.55 -14.11 7.59
N PRO A 191 -10.06 -15.29 7.98
CA PRO A 191 -8.85 -15.36 8.81
C PRO A 191 -7.71 -14.64 8.07
N ALA A 192 -6.82 -13.98 8.80
CA ALA A 192 -5.55 -13.53 8.23
C ALA A 192 -4.81 -14.77 7.71
N LEU A 193 -4.61 -14.86 6.40
CA LEU A 193 -3.97 -16.01 5.76
C LEU A 193 -2.50 -15.67 5.50
N GLY A 194 -1.61 -16.33 6.23
CA GLY A 194 -0.16 -16.12 6.11
C GLY A 194 0.31 -14.78 6.66
N GLY A 195 1.62 -14.54 6.58
CA GLY A 195 2.30 -13.37 7.13
C GLY A 195 3.07 -13.67 8.42
N ALA A 196 3.87 -12.70 8.84
CA ALA A 196 4.70 -12.81 10.03
C ALA A 196 3.92 -13.14 11.30
N ALA A 197 4.59 -13.81 12.23
CA ALA A 197 4.11 -13.93 13.59
C ALA A 197 3.82 -12.54 14.19
N PRO A 198 2.82 -12.43 15.10
CA PRO A 198 2.56 -11.19 15.81
C PRO A 198 3.84 -10.73 16.53
N PRO A 199 4.09 -9.42 16.62
CA PRO A 199 5.29 -8.93 17.26
C PRO A 199 5.29 -9.31 18.74
N SER A 200 6.47 -9.58 19.29
CA SER A 200 6.63 -9.79 20.73
C SER A 200 6.47 -8.46 21.46
N TRP A 201 5.32 -8.29 22.11
CA TRP A 201 4.95 -7.07 22.84
C TRP A 201 4.13 -7.41 24.09
N ASP A 202 4.36 -6.67 25.18
CA ASP A 202 3.59 -6.85 26.42
C ASP A 202 2.25 -6.11 26.32
N SER A 203 1.16 -6.89 26.33
CA SER A 203 -0.20 -6.37 26.20
C SER A 203 -0.85 -5.98 27.52
N ALA A 204 -0.16 -6.13 28.66
CA ALA A 204 -0.74 -5.91 29.98
C ALA A 204 -1.37 -4.53 30.15
N ASP A 205 -0.72 -3.47 29.66
CA ASP A 205 -1.22 -2.09 29.77
C ASP A 205 -2.55 -1.91 29.04
N VAL A 206 -2.71 -2.49 27.85
CA VAL A 206 -3.96 -2.43 27.07
C VAL A 206 -5.02 -3.36 27.65
N ALA A 207 -4.65 -4.59 28.01
CA ALA A 207 -5.58 -5.59 28.51
C ALA A 207 -6.19 -5.21 29.86
N THR A 208 -5.50 -4.40 30.67
CA THR A 208 -5.96 -3.96 31.99
C THR A 208 -6.43 -2.51 32.03
N ALA A 209 -6.33 -1.78 30.91
CA ALA A 209 -6.71 -0.37 30.82
C ALA A 209 -8.18 -0.12 31.19
N THR A 210 -8.41 1.01 31.86
CA THR A 210 -9.76 1.49 32.18
C THR A 210 -10.43 2.19 30.99
N GLN A 211 -9.63 2.75 30.09
CA GLN A 211 -10.04 3.35 28.82
C GLN A 211 -10.38 2.27 27.80
N ALA A 212 -11.12 2.63 26.74
CA ALA A 212 -11.38 1.71 25.62
C ALA A 212 -10.17 1.73 24.68
N LEU A 213 -9.28 0.74 24.82
CA LEU A 213 -8.07 0.61 24.03
C LEU A 213 -8.13 -0.64 23.14
N VAL A 214 -7.68 -0.51 21.90
CA VAL A 214 -7.42 -1.63 20.98
C VAL A 214 -5.99 -1.53 20.48
N ALA A 215 -5.21 -2.61 20.62
CA ALA A 215 -3.87 -2.71 20.06
C ALA A 215 -3.88 -3.59 18.82
N ALA A 216 -3.22 -3.14 17.76
CA ALA A 216 -3.05 -3.90 16.53
C ALA A 216 -1.59 -3.92 16.06
N GLY A 217 -1.18 -5.03 15.44
CA GLY A 217 0.14 -5.16 14.85
C GLY A 217 0.22 -4.57 13.44
N ASP A 218 1.43 -4.50 12.92
CA ASP A 218 1.77 -4.09 11.54
C ASP A 218 1.14 -4.94 10.42
N THR A 219 0.61 -6.11 10.73
CA THR A 219 -0.14 -6.97 9.81
C THR A 219 -1.67 -6.83 9.93
N ASN A 220 -2.16 -5.74 10.55
CA ASN A 220 -3.58 -5.47 10.83
C ASN A 220 -4.27 -6.54 11.67
N SER A 221 -3.53 -7.27 12.51
CA SER A 221 -4.12 -8.21 13.47
C SER A 221 -4.32 -7.54 14.83
N ILE A 222 -5.49 -7.74 15.44
CA ILE A 222 -5.77 -7.27 16.79
C ILE A 222 -4.94 -8.10 17.78
N LEU A 223 -4.03 -7.44 18.50
CA LEU A 223 -3.16 -8.08 19.49
C LEU A 223 -3.82 -8.12 20.87
N ALA A 224 -4.49 -7.03 21.26
CA ALA A 224 -5.17 -6.93 22.53
C ALA A 224 -6.33 -5.92 22.47
N ALA A 225 -7.30 -6.10 23.35
CA ALA A 225 -8.40 -5.16 23.53
C ALA A 225 -8.74 -5.05 25.02
N SER A 226 -8.96 -3.83 25.50
CA SER A 226 -9.37 -3.60 26.88
C SER A 226 -10.82 -4.02 27.11
N PRO A 227 -11.23 -4.32 28.36
CA PRO A 227 -12.62 -4.65 28.67
C PRO A 227 -13.62 -3.56 28.26
N ARG A 228 -13.20 -2.29 28.25
CA ARG A 228 -14.06 -1.18 27.83
C ARG A 228 -14.21 -1.12 26.32
N ALA A 229 -13.16 -1.42 25.55
CA ALA A 229 -13.25 -1.51 24.10
C ALA A 229 -14.15 -2.68 23.65
N VAL A 230 -14.00 -3.85 24.28
CA VAL A 230 -14.85 -5.03 24.04
C VAL A 230 -16.33 -4.69 24.17
N ARG A 231 -16.71 -4.01 25.25
CA ARG A 231 -18.10 -3.58 25.49
C ARG A 231 -18.58 -2.55 24.46
N LEU A 232 -17.76 -1.55 24.13
CA LEU A 232 -18.11 -0.52 23.15
C LEU A 232 -18.40 -1.14 21.78
N LEU A 233 -17.54 -2.08 21.36
CA LEU A 233 -17.64 -2.79 20.09
C LEU A 233 -18.68 -3.93 20.09
N GLY A 234 -19.31 -4.22 21.23
CA GLY A 234 -20.36 -5.24 21.34
C GLY A 234 -19.86 -6.69 21.25
N TYR A 235 -18.61 -6.96 21.61
CA TYR A 235 -18.06 -8.32 21.69
C TYR A 235 -18.23 -8.91 23.08
N GLU A 236 -18.26 -10.24 23.19
CA GLU A 236 -18.47 -10.91 24.49
C GLU A 236 -17.20 -10.92 25.34
N SER A 237 -16.04 -11.01 24.71
CA SER A 237 -14.75 -11.04 25.39
C SER A 237 -13.62 -10.54 24.48
N ALA A 238 -12.49 -10.16 25.08
CA ALA A 238 -11.28 -9.81 24.33
C ALA A 238 -10.79 -10.97 23.45
N ALA A 239 -11.02 -12.22 23.88
CA ALA A 239 -10.64 -13.40 23.12
C ALA A 239 -11.43 -13.55 21.80
N GLU A 240 -12.62 -12.95 21.69
CA GLU A 240 -13.31 -12.88 20.39
C GLU A 240 -12.61 -11.91 19.43
N LEU A 241 -11.93 -10.87 19.93
CA LEU A 241 -11.26 -9.85 19.11
C LEU A 241 -9.82 -10.20 18.78
N THR A 242 -9.05 -10.69 19.76
CA THR A 242 -7.62 -11.01 19.59
C THR A 242 -7.43 -12.03 18.46
N GLY A 243 -6.48 -11.73 17.57
CA GLY A 243 -6.16 -12.53 16.38
C GLY A 243 -7.07 -12.27 15.17
N ARG A 244 -8.18 -11.53 15.33
CA ARG A 244 -8.97 -11.07 14.18
C ARG A 244 -8.26 -9.94 13.44
N ARG A 245 -8.71 -9.71 12.21
CA ARG A 245 -8.31 -8.54 11.43
C ARG A 245 -8.90 -7.28 12.07
N LEU A 246 -8.13 -6.21 12.13
CA LEU A 246 -8.59 -4.90 12.57
C LEU A 246 -9.73 -4.38 11.68
N LEU A 247 -9.75 -4.79 10.41
CA LEU A 247 -10.84 -4.50 9.46
C LEU A 247 -12.22 -5.01 9.91
N ASP A 248 -12.30 -5.98 10.83
CA ASP A 248 -13.59 -6.46 11.34
C ASP A 248 -14.33 -5.41 12.19
N ILE A 249 -13.61 -4.41 12.70
CA ILE A 249 -14.16 -3.30 13.51
C ILE A 249 -14.12 -1.95 12.77
N ILE A 250 -13.77 -1.95 11.48
CA ILE A 250 -13.74 -0.77 10.61
C ILE A 250 -14.80 -0.94 9.52
N PRO A 251 -15.65 0.06 9.22
CA PRO A 251 -16.58 -0.04 8.11
C PRO A 251 -15.87 -0.21 6.76
N GLU A 252 -16.44 -1.03 5.88
CA GLU A 252 -15.84 -1.45 4.61
C GLU A 252 -15.35 -0.27 3.75
N ARG A 253 -16.13 0.82 3.72
CA ARG A 253 -15.78 2.03 2.96
C ARG A 253 -14.46 2.70 3.39
N PHE A 254 -13.92 2.37 4.55
CA PHE A 254 -12.64 2.89 5.07
C PHE A 254 -11.51 1.85 5.03
N HIS A 255 -11.75 0.63 4.56
CA HIS A 255 -10.75 -0.44 4.57
C HIS A 255 -9.50 -0.04 3.79
N GLN A 256 -9.66 0.46 2.56
CA GLN A 256 -8.55 0.90 1.73
C GLN A 256 -7.69 1.99 2.39
N ALA A 257 -8.32 3.03 2.93
CA ALA A 257 -7.61 4.11 3.61
C ALA A 257 -6.86 3.64 4.85
N HIS A 258 -7.47 2.72 5.61
CA HIS A 258 -6.83 2.15 6.78
C HIS A 258 -5.60 1.31 6.41
N LEU A 259 -5.74 0.37 5.47
CA LEU A 259 -4.64 -0.48 4.99
C LEU A 259 -3.49 0.36 4.43
N ALA A 260 -3.83 1.32 3.57
CA ALA A 260 -2.85 2.22 2.98
C ALA A 260 -2.15 3.08 4.04
N GLY A 261 -2.88 3.59 5.04
CA GLY A 261 -2.31 4.37 6.14
C GLY A 261 -1.30 3.59 6.96
N VAL A 262 -1.60 2.34 7.32
CA VAL A 262 -0.69 1.47 8.07
C VAL A 262 0.56 1.12 7.25
N THR A 263 0.41 0.82 5.96
CA THR A 263 1.55 0.54 5.07
C THR A 263 2.42 1.78 4.89
N LEU A 264 1.82 2.94 4.56
CA LEU A 264 2.59 4.17 4.34
C LEU A 264 3.29 4.66 5.61
N HIS A 265 2.73 4.42 6.80
CA HIS A 265 3.43 4.65 8.06
C HIS A 265 4.71 3.82 8.15
N ALA A 266 4.58 2.50 7.95
CA ALA A 266 5.67 1.55 8.15
C ALA A 266 6.82 1.75 7.14
N PHE A 267 6.51 2.22 5.92
CA PHE A 267 7.49 2.30 4.83
C PHE A 267 8.00 3.72 4.55
N VAL A 268 7.17 4.74 4.78
CA VAL A 268 7.47 6.14 4.39
C VAL A 268 7.36 7.10 5.58
N GLY A 269 6.96 6.62 6.76
CA GLY A 269 6.73 7.44 7.95
C GLY A 269 5.55 8.41 7.81
N ARG A 270 4.76 8.32 6.73
CA ARG A 270 3.63 9.21 6.48
C ARG A 270 2.42 8.72 7.27
N SER A 271 1.89 9.58 8.14
CA SER A 271 0.70 9.26 8.93
C SER A 271 -0.09 10.50 9.27
N PRO A 272 -0.99 10.94 8.38
CA PRO A 272 -1.74 12.17 8.57
C PRO A 272 -2.66 12.14 9.81
N LEU A 273 -3.03 10.96 10.30
CA LEU A 273 -3.97 10.78 11.42
C LEU A 273 -3.31 10.38 12.75
N LEU A 274 -2.01 10.08 12.79
CA LEU A 274 -1.37 9.67 14.04
C LEU A 274 -1.22 10.86 14.99
N GLY A 275 -1.61 10.67 16.25
CA GLY A 275 -1.58 11.73 17.27
C GLY A 275 -2.63 12.83 17.09
N GLN A 276 -3.53 12.73 16.11
CA GLN A 276 -4.63 13.67 15.93
C GLN A 276 -5.97 13.02 16.31
N PRO A 277 -6.76 13.62 17.21
CA PRO A 277 -8.08 13.10 17.55
C PRO A 277 -9.04 13.31 16.39
N VAL A 278 -9.65 12.23 15.91
CA VAL A 278 -10.64 12.26 14.82
C VAL A 278 -11.95 11.62 15.25
N VAL A 279 -13.05 11.97 14.58
CA VAL A 279 -14.34 11.29 14.79
C VAL A 279 -14.60 10.37 13.60
N VAL A 280 -14.65 9.07 13.85
CA VAL A 280 -14.87 8.06 12.82
C VAL A 280 -15.88 7.03 13.29
N PRO A 281 -16.64 6.41 12.38
CA PRO A 281 -17.49 5.28 12.73
C PRO A 281 -16.64 4.02 12.97
N ALA A 282 -16.81 3.41 14.15
CA ALA A 282 -16.35 2.05 14.42
C ALA A 282 -17.49 1.06 14.17
N LEU A 283 -17.16 -0.15 13.73
CA LEU A 283 -18.11 -1.21 13.46
C LEU A 283 -18.24 -2.14 14.66
N ARG A 284 -19.46 -2.36 15.14
CA ARG A 284 -19.74 -3.34 16.20
C ARG A 284 -19.84 -4.76 15.64
N ARG A 285 -19.80 -5.76 16.54
CA ARG A 285 -19.97 -7.18 16.22
C ARG A 285 -21.23 -7.48 15.40
N ASP A 286 -22.33 -6.76 15.68
CA ASP A 286 -23.61 -6.91 14.97
C ASP A 286 -23.67 -6.19 13.61
N GLY A 287 -22.61 -5.47 13.24
CA GLY A 287 -22.54 -4.67 12.01
C GLY A 287 -23.11 -3.26 12.15
N THR A 288 -23.57 -2.85 13.33
CA THR A 288 -23.98 -1.46 13.56
C THR A 288 -22.75 -0.56 13.68
N GLU A 289 -22.88 0.67 13.17
CA GLU A 289 -21.83 1.68 13.30
C GLU A 289 -22.05 2.53 14.55
N VAL A 290 -20.97 2.87 15.22
CA VAL A 290 -20.95 3.83 16.33
C VAL A 290 -19.91 4.90 16.06
N PRO A 291 -20.29 6.20 16.12
CA PRO A 291 -19.30 7.25 16.02
C PRO A 291 -18.40 7.22 17.27
N VAL A 292 -17.09 7.19 17.08
CA VAL A 292 -16.09 7.22 18.15
C VAL A 292 -15.13 8.37 17.93
N HIS A 293 -14.76 9.03 19.03
CA HIS A 293 -13.50 9.78 19.08
C HIS A 293 -12.38 8.75 19.10
N LEU A 294 -11.49 8.83 18.11
CA LEU A 294 -10.35 7.95 17.93
C LEU A 294 -9.06 8.76 18.05
N LEU A 295 -8.15 8.28 18.89
CA LEU A 295 -6.77 8.74 18.95
C LEU A 295 -5.87 7.53 18.76
N VAL A 296 -4.95 7.58 17.80
CA VAL A 296 -4.02 6.48 17.52
C VAL A 296 -2.60 6.92 17.83
N GLU A 297 -1.95 6.12 18.67
CA GLU A 297 -0.52 6.22 18.98
C GLU A 297 0.21 5.00 18.43
N VAL A 298 1.51 5.16 18.17
CA VAL A 298 2.37 4.08 17.67
C VAL A 298 3.50 3.79 18.64
N VAL A 299 3.72 2.50 18.88
CA VAL A 299 4.87 1.99 19.62
C VAL A 299 5.79 1.28 18.63
N SER A 300 6.99 1.82 18.46
CA SER A 300 8.04 1.19 17.66
C SER A 300 8.72 0.08 18.45
N LEU A 301 8.88 -1.08 17.83
CA LEU A 301 9.53 -2.26 18.39
C LEU A 301 10.83 -2.58 17.65
N PRO A 302 11.71 -3.44 18.21
CA PRO A 302 12.89 -3.92 17.49
C PRO A 302 12.53 -4.57 16.14
N GLY A 303 13.45 -4.46 15.17
CA GLY A 303 13.27 -5.04 13.84
C GLY A 303 12.25 -4.32 12.96
N GLY A 304 12.00 -3.03 13.20
CA GLY A 304 11.09 -2.21 12.39
C GLY A 304 9.61 -2.57 12.55
N ARG A 305 9.26 -3.40 13.54
CA ARG A 305 7.88 -3.80 13.83
C ARG A 305 7.17 -2.66 14.58
N HIS A 306 5.86 -2.54 14.39
CA HIS A 306 5.04 -1.53 15.05
C HIS A 306 3.82 -2.13 15.73
N VAL A 307 3.42 -1.53 16.84
CA VAL A 307 2.10 -1.74 17.47
C VAL A 307 1.37 -0.41 17.50
N PHE A 308 0.17 -0.40 16.94
CA PHE A 308 -0.73 0.74 16.96
C PHE A 308 -1.71 0.58 18.11
N ILE A 309 -1.83 1.60 18.96
CA ILE A 309 -2.76 1.62 20.08
C ILE A 309 -3.80 2.69 19.78
N ALA A 310 -5.04 2.26 19.60
CA ALA A 310 -6.19 3.11 19.40
C ALA A 310 -6.93 3.30 20.73
N GLU A 311 -7.00 4.54 21.21
CA GLU A 311 -7.96 4.94 22.24
C GLU A 311 -9.27 5.37 21.59
N MET A 312 -10.37 4.83 22.12
CA MET A 312 -11.71 5.08 21.61
C MET A 312 -12.64 5.55 22.72
N SER A 313 -13.50 6.52 22.41
CA SER A 313 -14.65 6.83 23.25
C SER A 313 -15.86 7.12 22.37
N GLU A 314 -17.05 6.71 22.81
CA GLU A 314 -18.27 7.03 22.05
C GLU A 314 -18.42 8.53 21.92
N ALA A 315 -18.52 9.01 20.69
CA ALA A 315 -18.91 10.38 20.44
C ALA A 315 -20.40 10.51 20.80
N GLY A 316 -20.77 11.61 21.46
CA GLY A 316 -22.18 11.96 21.63
C GLY A 316 -22.90 12.00 20.27
N PRO A 317 -24.25 11.96 20.23
CA PRO A 317 -24.97 12.15 18.98
C PRO A 317 -24.47 13.44 18.32
N ALA A 318 -24.07 13.37 17.05
CA ALA A 318 -23.59 14.52 16.31
C ALA A 318 -24.60 15.66 16.49
N SER A 319 -24.19 16.74 17.16
CA SER A 319 -24.99 17.95 17.19
C SER A 319 -25.11 18.40 15.73
N PRO A 320 -26.32 18.64 15.19
CA PRO A 320 -26.45 19.09 13.81
C PRO A 320 -25.64 20.36 13.67
N ALA A 321 -24.65 20.33 12.77
CA ALA A 321 -23.82 21.48 12.47
C ALA A 321 -24.73 22.66 12.13
N ALA A 322 -24.57 23.77 12.84
CA ALA A 322 -25.23 25.02 12.51
C ALA A 322 -24.81 25.38 11.07
N SER A 323 -25.79 25.49 10.18
CA SER A 323 -25.58 26.01 8.83
C SER A 323 -24.86 27.36 8.93
N PRO A 324 -23.79 27.60 8.13
CA PRO A 324 -23.26 28.94 8.00
C PRO A 324 -24.29 29.80 7.24
N ASP A 325 -24.74 30.88 7.88
CA ASP A 325 -25.51 31.99 7.27
C ASP A 325 -24.65 32.78 6.27
#